data_AF-A3F587-F1
#
_entry.id   AF-A3F587-F1
#
_cell.length_a   1.000
_cell.length_b   1.000
_cell.length_c   1.000
_cell.angle_alpha   90.00
_cell.angle_beta   90.00
_cell.angle_gamma   90.00
#
_symmetry.space_group_name_H-M   'P 1'
#
loop_
_entity.id
_entity.type
_entity.pdbx_description
1 polymer ?
#
loop_
_entity_poly.entity_id
_entity_poly.type
_entity_poly.pdbx_seq_one_letter_code
_entity_poly.pdbx_strand_id
1 'polypeptide(L)'
;YHMKVMQNKATTHYMQSSMSFHGTIVKAPALFIYSKADPIGTEEGNLRLKESWENAGIQVQTKCFEKSPHVSHFYHHPEEYSTELVSFLAQCGLVPQNFQTCVSKMKEKL
;
A
#
# COMPACT_ATOMS: atom_id res chain seq x y z
N TYR A 1 2.70 -10.14 23.99
CA TYR A 1 3.07 -11.41 24.63
C TYR A 1 3.71 -12.39 23.64
N HIS A 2 3.01 -12.77 22.55
CA HIS A 2 3.49 -13.76 21.57
C HIS A 2 4.84 -13.44 20.89
N MET A 3 5.07 -12.19 20.46
CA MET A 3 6.34 -11.81 19.83
C MET A 3 7.55 -11.98 20.77
N LYS A 4 7.40 -11.75 22.07
CA LYS A 4 8.49 -11.97 23.04
C LYS A 4 8.75 -13.46 23.28
N VAL A 5 7.70 -14.28 23.36
CA VAL A 5 7.82 -15.73 23.56
C VAL A 5 8.47 -16.41 22.36
N MET A 6 8.15 -15.96 21.14
CA MET A 6 8.67 -16.54 19.90
C MET A 6 9.94 -15.84 19.39
N GLN A 7 10.69 -15.16 20.27
CA GLN A 7 11.82 -14.32 19.89
C GLN A 7 12.80 -15.03 18.94
N ASN A 8 13.26 -16.22 19.34
CA ASN A 8 14.27 -16.99 18.62
C ASN A 8 13.70 -17.88 17.51
N LYS A 9 12.38 -17.89 17.32
CA LYS A 9 11.71 -18.75 16.32
C LYS A 9 11.09 -17.98 15.17
N ALA A 10 10.43 -16.87 15.45
CA ALA A 10 9.67 -16.13 14.44
C ALA A 10 9.98 -14.63 14.49
N THR A 11 10.04 -14.03 15.68
CA THR A 11 10.17 -12.58 15.81
C THR A 11 11.48 -12.05 15.26
N THR A 12 12.60 -12.76 15.45
CA THR A 12 13.90 -12.34 14.89
C THR A 12 13.83 -12.25 13.36
N HIS A 13 13.20 -13.24 12.70
CA HIS A 13 13.03 -13.23 11.25
C HIS A 13 12.07 -12.14 10.79
N TYR A 14 10.97 -11.90 11.53
CA TYR A 14 10.07 -10.79 11.27
C TYR A 14 10.80 -9.44 11.35
N MET A 15 11.60 -9.21 12.40
CA MET A 15 12.35 -7.97 12.59
C MET A 15 13.38 -7.77 11.47
N GLN A 16 14.12 -8.82 11.11
CA GLN A 16 15.06 -8.78 9.98
C GLN A 16 14.37 -8.49 8.66
N SER A 17 13.25 -9.16 8.38
CA SER A 17 12.44 -8.91 7.18
C SER A 17 11.92 -7.48 7.14
N SER A 18 11.43 -6.95 8.27
CA SER A 18 10.99 -5.57 8.39
C SER A 18 12.14 -4.60 8.11
N MET A 19 13.33 -4.78 8.71
CA MET A 19 14.49 -3.94 8.43
C MET A 19 14.88 -3.95 6.94
N SER A 20 14.90 -5.13 6.32
CA SER A 20 15.17 -5.26 4.88
C SER A 20 14.11 -4.57 4.02
N PHE A 21 12.84 -4.61 4.44
CA PHE A 21 11.76 -3.91 3.75
C PHE A 21 11.89 -2.38 3.87
N HIS A 22 12.26 -1.86 5.05
CA HIS A 22 12.55 -0.43 5.23
C HIS A 22 13.74 0.03 4.38
N GLY A 23 14.80 -0.76 4.28
CA GLY A 23 15.97 -0.45 3.46
C GLY A 23 15.83 -0.73 1.96
N THR A 24 14.72 -1.35 1.54
CA THR A 24 14.40 -1.95 0.23
C THR A 24 15.47 -1.84 -0.88
N ILE A 25 15.87 -2.99 -1.41
CA ILE A 25 16.73 -3.07 -2.60
C ILE A 25 15.96 -2.77 -3.90
N VAL A 26 14.62 -2.78 -3.86
CA VAL A 26 13.78 -2.51 -5.03
C VAL A 26 13.59 -1.00 -5.17
N LYS A 27 14.02 -0.44 -6.29
CA LYS A 27 13.95 1.00 -6.60
C LYS A 27 12.85 1.32 -7.63
N ALA A 28 11.65 0.80 -7.39
CA ALA A 28 10.49 1.05 -8.24
C ALA A 28 9.50 2.00 -7.54
N PRO A 29 8.74 2.82 -8.29
CA PRO A 29 7.66 3.62 -7.71
C PRO A 29 6.71 2.74 -6.89
N ALA A 30 6.16 3.29 -5.80
CA ALA A 30 5.28 2.58 -4.91
C ALA A 30 3.99 3.35 -4.62
N LEU A 31 2.90 2.62 -4.40
CA LEU A 31 1.64 3.14 -3.89
C LEU A 31 1.35 2.46 -2.56
N PHE A 32 1.23 3.24 -1.49
CA PHE A 32 0.79 2.75 -0.18
C PHE A 32 -0.68 3.09 0.01
N ILE A 33 -1.48 2.09 0.36
CA ILE A 33 -2.90 2.25 0.67
C ILE A 33 -3.10 1.80 2.11
N TYR A 34 -3.57 2.71 2.97
CA TYR A 34 -3.76 2.46 4.40
C TYR A 34 -4.92 3.29 4.96
N SER A 35 -5.14 3.20 6.27
CA SER A 35 -6.29 3.81 6.95
C SER A 35 -5.90 4.36 8.32
N LYS A 36 -6.44 5.51 8.72
CA LYS A 36 -6.26 6.04 10.08
C LYS A 36 -6.88 5.17 11.16
N ALA A 37 -7.90 4.39 10.79
CA ALA A 37 -8.60 3.49 11.69
C ALA A 37 -7.92 2.12 11.85
N ASP A 38 -6.75 1.89 11.23
CA ASP A 38 -6.02 0.63 11.30
C ASP A 38 -5.04 0.61 12.49
N PRO A 39 -5.30 -0.19 13.55
CA PRO A 39 -4.42 -0.27 14.71
C PRO A 39 -3.16 -1.10 14.47
N ILE A 40 -3.10 -1.86 13.36
CA ILE A 40 -1.94 -2.70 13.01
C ILE A 40 -1.08 -1.97 11.98
N GLY A 41 -1.69 -1.52 10.88
CA GLY A 41 -1.06 -0.76 9.81
C GLY A 41 -1.18 0.75 10.00
N THR A 42 -0.72 1.26 11.15
CA THR A 42 -0.87 2.67 11.54
C THR A 42 -0.42 3.67 10.46
N GLU A 43 -1.08 4.83 10.39
CA GLU A 43 -0.70 5.92 9.49
C GLU A 43 0.74 6.36 9.74
N GLU A 44 1.14 6.50 11.00
CA GLU A 44 2.50 6.92 11.36
C GLU A 44 3.56 5.91 10.91
N GLY A 45 3.24 4.61 10.94
CA GLY A 45 4.12 3.56 10.42
C GLY A 45 4.33 3.66 8.92
N ASN A 46 3.24 3.86 8.16
CA ASN A 46 3.30 4.03 6.71
C ASN A 46 4.03 5.32 6.31
N LEU A 47 3.82 6.42 7.03
CA LEU A 47 4.51 7.69 6.76
C LEU A 47 6.02 7.61 7.02
N ARG A 48 6.44 6.94 8.10
CA ARG A 48 7.88 6.70 8.35
C ARG A 48 8.52 5.87 7.25
N LEU A 49 7.82 4.85 6.74
CA LEU A 49 8.31 4.03 5.63
C LEU A 49 8.39 4.86 4.34
N LYS A 50 7.35 5.64 4.03
CA LYS A 50 7.30 6.55 2.89
C LYS A 50 8.51 7.48 2.89
N GLU A 51 8.76 8.17 4.01
CA GLU A 51 9.90 9.07 4.17
C GLU A 51 11.23 8.33 3.94
N SER A 52 11.40 7.15 4.53
CA SER A 52 12.61 6.34 4.34
C SER A 52 12.84 5.96 2.87
N TRP A 53 11.77 5.65 2.13
CA TRP A 53 11.86 5.28 0.72
C TRP A 53 12.08 6.49 -0.19
N GLU A 54 11.40 7.61 0.07
CA GLU A 54 11.62 8.88 -0.64
C GLU A 54 13.05 9.39 -0.45
N ASN A 55 13.60 9.31 0.77
CA ASN A 55 15.01 9.63 1.04
C ASN A 55 15.98 8.72 0.28
N ALA A 56 15.56 7.50 -0.05
CA ALA A 56 16.32 6.56 -0.88
C ALA A 56 16.07 6.76 -2.39
N GLY A 57 15.41 7.86 -2.80
CA GLY A 57 15.14 8.22 -4.18
C GLY A 57 13.96 7.48 -4.83
N ILE A 58 13.10 6.83 -4.04
CA ILE A 58 11.94 6.09 -4.54
C ILE A 58 10.72 7.02 -4.54
N GLN A 59 10.01 7.10 -5.66
CA GLN A 59 8.74 7.82 -5.72
C GLN A 59 7.65 7.03 -4.99
N VAL A 60 7.07 7.60 -3.94
CA VAL A 60 6.00 6.97 -3.17
C VAL A 60 4.73 7.82 -3.20
N GLN A 61 3.64 7.23 -3.66
CA GLN A 61 2.30 7.80 -3.56
C GLN A 61 1.55 7.14 -2.40
N THR A 62 0.61 7.87 -1.80
CA THR A 62 -0.15 7.37 -0.66
C THR A 62 -1.63 7.67 -0.80
N LYS A 63 -2.46 6.67 -0.49
CA LYS A 63 -3.88 6.82 -0.24
C LYS A 63 -4.18 6.46 1.22
N CYS A 64 -4.64 7.44 1.99
CA CYS A 64 -5.10 7.23 3.36
C CYS A 64 -6.63 7.33 3.42
N PHE A 65 -7.29 6.26 3.85
CA PHE A 65 -8.71 6.27 4.17
C PHE A 65 -8.94 6.78 5.60
N GLU A 66 -9.96 7.60 5.80
CA GLU A 66 -10.32 8.07 7.15
C GLU A 66 -10.79 6.90 8.03
N LYS A 67 -11.59 5.99 7.47
CA LYS A 67 -12.08 4.81 8.18
C LYS A 67 -12.24 3.61 7.26
N SER A 68 -11.40 2.61 7.49
CA SER A 68 -11.57 1.25 7.00
C SER A 68 -10.78 0.27 7.87
N PRO A 69 -11.31 -0.94 8.16
CA PRO A 69 -10.60 -1.94 8.95
C PRO A 69 -9.34 -2.46 8.25
N HIS A 70 -8.41 -3.00 9.05
CA HIS A 70 -7.22 -3.69 8.56
C HIS A 70 -7.56 -4.70 7.46
N VAL A 71 -6.85 -4.65 6.33
CA VAL A 71 -7.01 -5.55 5.16
C VAL A 71 -8.38 -5.46 4.46
N SER A 72 -9.19 -4.44 4.76
CA SER A 72 -10.58 -4.36 4.28
C SER A 72 -10.87 -3.15 3.39
N HIS A 73 -9.85 -2.44 2.93
CA HIS A 73 -10.00 -1.17 2.19
C HIS A 73 -10.80 -1.34 0.89
N PHE A 74 -10.46 -2.34 0.07
CA PHE A 74 -11.17 -2.60 -1.19
C PHE A 74 -12.64 -2.97 -0.98
N TYR A 75 -12.95 -3.74 0.07
CA TYR A 75 -14.33 -4.14 0.35
C TYR A 75 -15.23 -2.94 0.71
N HIS A 76 -14.68 -1.97 1.45
CA HIS A 76 -15.45 -0.80 1.91
C HIS A 76 -15.46 0.33 0.87
N HIS A 77 -14.37 0.48 0.11
CA HIS A 77 -14.16 1.59 -0.82
C HIS A 77 -13.73 1.08 -2.21
N PRO A 78 -14.51 0.19 -2.86
CA PRO A 78 -14.06 -0.51 -4.06
C PRO A 78 -13.76 0.42 -5.24
N GLU A 79 -14.57 1.46 -5.42
CA GLU A 79 -14.40 2.41 -6.53
C GLU A 79 -13.18 3.31 -6.33
N GLU A 80 -13.06 3.89 -5.13
CA GLU A 80 -11.93 4.76 -4.78
C GLU A 80 -10.62 3.98 -4.77
N TYR A 81 -10.59 2.78 -4.16
CA TYR A 81 -9.43 1.89 -4.15
C TYR A 81 -8.98 1.53 -5.57
N SER A 82 -9.92 1.11 -6.43
CA SER A 82 -9.60 0.73 -7.80
C SER A 82 -9.14 1.93 -8.63
N THR A 83 -9.72 3.10 -8.39
CA THR A 83 -9.35 4.33 -9.10
C THR A 83 -7.92 4.74 -8.79
N GLU A 84 -7.53 4.74 -7.51
CA GLU A 84 -6.16 5.06 -7.10
C GLU A 84 -5.17 4.04 -7.65
N LEU A 85 -5.47 2.75 -7.51
CA LEU A 85 -4.58 1.68 -7.99
C LEU A 85 -4.34 1.77 -9.50
N VAL A 86 -5.40 1.89 -10.30
CA VAL A 86 -5.24 1.90 -11.75
C VAL A 86 -4.60 3.21 -12.22
N SER A 87 -4.91 4.34 -11.58
CA SER A 87 -4.25 5.61 -11.89
C SER A 87 -2.75 5.52 -11.66
N PHE A 88 -2.32 4.91 -10.55
CA PHE A 88 -0.91 4.65 -10.28
C PHE A 88 -0.27 3.72 -11.31
N LEU A 89 -0.93 2.62 -11.67
CA LEU A 89 -0.44 1.70 -12.70
C LEU A 89 -0.31 2.39 -14.07
N ALA A 90 -1.24 3.29 -14.42
CA ALA A 90 -1.19 4.05 -15.66
C ALA A 90 -0.01 5.03 -15.67
N GLN A 91 0.25 5.71 -14.54
CA GLN A 91 1.43 6.57 -14.38
C GLN A 91 2.74 5.78 -14.49
N CYS A 92 2.75 4.52 -14.05
CA CYS A 92 3.88 3.62 -14.23
C CYS A 92 3.99 3.05 -15.66
N GLY A 93 3.05 3.37 -16.57
CA GLY A 93 3.02 2.83 -17.93
C GLY A 93 2.65 1.34 -18.01
N LEU A 94 2.09 0.76 -16.94
CA LEU A 94 1.71 -0.65 -16.88
C LEU A 94 0.30 -0.92 -17.41
N VAL A 95 -0.52 0.11 -17.52
CA VAL A 95 -1.84 0.05 -18.16
C VAL A 95 -2.06 1.26 -19.07
N PRO A 96 -2.86 1.12 -20.13
CA PRO A 96 -3.25 2.25 -20.97
C PRO A 96 -3.97 3.34 -20.18
N GLN A 97 -3.71 4.60 -20.51
CA GLN A 97 -4.28 5.75 -19.81
C GLN A 97 -5.82 5.84 -19.94
N ASN A 98 -6.39 5.20 -20.97
CA ASN A 98 -7.82 5.09 -21.19
C ASN A 98 -8.48 3.88 -20.49
N PHE A 99 -7.74 3.12 -19.66
CA PHE A 99 -8.25 1.91 -19.02
C PHE A 99 -9.49 2.19 -18.15
N GLN A 100 -9.51 3.28 -17.38
CA GLN A 100 -10.68 3.71 -16.59
C GLN A 100 -11.92 3.91 -17.48
N THR A 101 -11.75 4.59 -18.61
CA THR A 101 -12.83 4.85 -19.57
C THR A 101 -13.36 3.55 -20.17
N CYS A 102 -12.49 2.56 -20.41
CA CYS A 102 -12.89 1.24 -20.89
C CYS A 102 -13.72 0.48 -19.84
N VAL A 103 -13.31 0.50 -18.57
CA VAL A 103 -14.02 -0.18 -17.48
C VAL A 103 -15.40 0.43 -17.23
N SER A 104 -15.51 1.77 -17.22
CA SER A 104 -16.80 2.44 -17.03
C SER A 104 -17.80 2.10 -18.15
N LYS A 105 -17.33 2.09 -19.40
CA LYS A 105 -18.15 1.70 -20.57
C LYS A 105 -18.62 0.23 -20.52
N MET A 106 -17.89 -0.66 -19.84
CA MET A 106 -18.31 -2.05 -19.66
C MET A 106 -19.37 -2.19 -18.56
N LYS A 107 -19.30 -1.38 -17.49
CA LYS A 107 -20.32 -1.36 -16.43
C LYS A 107 -21.66 -0.78 -16.90
N GLU A 108 -21.64 0.20 -17.82
CA GLU A 108 -22.86 0.79 -18.39
C GLU A 108 -23.61 -0.12 -19.38
N LYS A 109 -22.98 -1.22 -19.82
CA LYS A 109 -23.57 -2.20 -20.77
C LYS A 109 -24.21 -3.41 -20.09
N LEU A 110 -24.19 -3.47 -18.76
CA LEU A 110 -24.85 -4.47 -17.93
C LEU A 110 -26.11 -3.87 -17.31
#